data_AF-A0A351FYV7-F1
#
_entry.id   AF-A0A351FYV7-F1
#
_cell.length_a   1.000
_cell.length_b   1.000
_cell.length_c   1.000
_cell.angle_alpha   90.00
_cell.angle_beta   90.00
_cell.angle_gamma   90.00
#
_symmetry.space_group_name_H-M   'P 1'
#
loop_
_entity.id
_entity.type
_entity.pdbx_description
1 polymer ?
#
loop_
_entity_poly.entity_id
_entity_poly.type
_entity_poly.pdbx_seq_one_letter_code
_entity_poly.pdbx_strand_id
1 'polypeptide(L)'
;MLRFPPAPAAFLLVCLGVCSSICGEELPRLTTLSNPSQSFKTATKPYVVMRRGEVRVVVVNNEAVDDEILPGHRAGYSGIASLTHTERPKNIFVPAYAGLNYEHIHDGTRRDRDVLFEPRRAPMELRIVSPHTCELYQAPTPTWKLESVLRYHLLPDGAIEMTLECIPHAKTFTNGYVGLFWASYIDAPPSKDIFFRGRPQDELQSPVKWIRGITPQHGVLATHVGATDRRKLRHDKDFPLTLAFNRSHYRYTEPWYYGVSANMALAFMFRPQDQVRITQSPSGGGKDNPAWDFQYFADNYKVGQRYQMVMRALYTPFESAEQMQRVTQGHREALRRRHQE
;
A
#
# COMPACT_ATOMS: atom_id res chain seq x y z
N MET A 1 -64.32 55.32 -22.08
CA MET A 1 -63.95 53.89 -22.12
C MET A 1 -62.44 53.79 -22.15
N LEU A 2 -61.89 52.78 -21.48
CA LEU A 2 -60.46 52.42 -21.32
C LEU A 2 -59.68 53.17 -20.22
N ARG A 3 -59.79 52.65 -18.99
CA ARG A 3 -58.74 52.74 -17.96
C ARG A 3 -57.87 51.49 -18.08
N PHE A 4 -56.57 51.67 -18.33
CA PHE A 4 -55.57 50.59 -18.24
C PHE A 4 -54.91 50.59 -16.85
N PRO A 5 -54.58 49.42 -16.27
CA PRO A 5 -53.89 49.31 -14.99
C PRO A 5 -52.37 49.57 -15.14
N PRO A 6 -51.63 49.87 -14.04
CA PRO A 6 -50.19 50.07 -14.09
C PRO A 6 -49.44 48.73 -14.24
N ALA A 7 -48.30 48.78 -14.94
CA ALA A 7 -47.40 47.65 -15.19
C ALA A 7 -46.72 47.15 -13.89
N PRO A 8 -46.40 45.84 -13.79
CA PRO A 8 -45.70 45.31 -12.61
C PRO A 8 -44.20 45.63 -12.66
N ALA A 9 -43.67 46.04 -11.50
CA ALA A 9 -42.24 46.24 -11.29
C ALA A 9 -41.51 44.89 -11.32
N ALA A 10 -40.53 44.75 -12.21
CA ALA A 10 -39.63 43.61 -12.25
C ALA A 10 -38.61 43.72 -11.10
N PHE A 11 -38.75 42.86 -10.08
CA PHE A 11 -37.73 42.67 -9.05
C PHE A 11 -36.57 41.86 -9.65
N LEU A 12 -35.45 42.52 -9.90
CA LEU A 12 -34.21 41.86 -10.32
C LEU A 12 -33.58 41.20 -9.08
N LEU A 13 -33.79 39.90 -8.92
CA LEU A 13 -33.15 39.11 -7.88
C LEU A 13 -31.67 38.90 -8.28
N VAL A 14 -30.76 39.70 -7.71
CA VAL A 14 -29.32 39.48 -7.87
C VAL A 14 -28.93 38.28 -7.00
N CYS A 15 -28.91 37.09 -7.60
CA CYS A 15 -28.30 35.91 -6.99
C CYS A 15 -26.77 36.09 -6.97
N LEU A 16 -26.24 36.59 -5.86
CA LEU A 16 -24.82 36.51 -5.53
C LEU A 16 -24.47 35.02 -5.36
N GLY A 17 -23.98 34.41 -6.44
CA GLY A 17 -23.41 33.08 -6.41
C GLY A 17 -22.17 33.07 -5.52
N VAL A 18 -22.31 32.57 -4.30
CA VAL A 18 -21.16 32.15 -3.49
C VAL A 18 -20.57 30.93 -4.20
N CYS A 19 -19.55 31.17 -5.02
CA CYS A 19 -18.64 30.11 -5.43
C CYS A 19 -17.89 29.66 -4.19
N SER A 20 -18.47 28.72 -3.44
CA SER A 20 -17.72 27.91 -2.50
C SER A 20 -16.75 27.06 -3.33
N SER A 21 -15.55 27.59 -3.54
CA SER A 21 -14.41 26.79 -3.95
C SER A 21 -14.29 25.66 -2.92
N ILE A 22 -14.65 24.44 -3.33
CA ILE A 22 -14.31 23.23 -2.58
C ILE A 22 -12.78 23.13 -2.69
N CYS A 23 -12.07 23.81 -1.80
CA CYS A 23 -10.71 23.44 -1.46
C CYS A 23 -10.82 22.02 -0.94
N GLY A 24 -10.46 21.03 -1.76
CA GLY A 24 -10.33 19.66 -1.29
C GLY A 24 -9.43 19.67 -0.05
N GLU A 25 -9.83 18.94 1.00
CA GLU A 25 -9.06 18.86 2.24
C GLU A 25 -7.60 18.55 1.93
N GLU A 26 -6.70 19.39 2.44
CA GLU A 26 -5.26 19.16 2.29
C GLU A 26 -4.90 17.86 3.01
N LEU A 27 -4.24 16.93 2.30
CA LEU A 27 -3.82 15.66 2.90
C LEU A 27 -3.00 15.94 4.18
N PRO A 28 -3.20 15.17 5.27
CA PRO A 28 -2.37 15.33 6.47
C PRO A 28 -0.88 15.20 6.14
N ARG A 29 -0.03 16.07 6.70
CA ARG A 29 1.42 16.06 6.47
C ARG A 29 2.11 15.12 7.45
N LEU A 30 2.16 13.83 7.12
CA LEU A 30 2.50 12.76 8.07
C LEU A 30 3.98 12.39 8.11
N THR A 31 4.80 12.89 7.19
CA THR A 31 6.18 12.43 6.98
C THR A 31 7.16 13.60 6.89
N THR A 32 8.46 13.30 6.95
CA THR A 32 9.52 14.32 6.74
C THR A 32 9.51 14.90 5.33
N LEU A 33 8.86 14.27 4.34
CA LEU A 33 8.70 14.81 2.99
C LEU A 33 7.73 16.00 2.97
N SER A 34 6.60 15.90 3.67
CA SER A 34 5.55 16.92 3.64
C SER A 34 5.53 17.83 4.87
N ASN A 35 6.20 17.44 5.96
CA ASN A 35 6.32 18.23 7.16
C ASN A 35 7.79 18.63 7.44
N PRO A 36 8.23 19.83 7.01
CA PRO A 36 9.61 20.28 7.21
C PRO A 36 9.97 20.57 8.67
N SER A 37 8.97 20.71 9.56
CA SER A 37 9.22 20.88 11.01
C SER A 37 9.62 19.59 11.71
N GLN A 38 9.44 18.45 11.04
CA GLN A 38 9.76 17.15 11.61
C GLN A 38 11.26 16.88 11.52
N SER A 39 11.92 16.74 12.67
CA SER A 39 13.33 16.37 12.74
C SER A 39 13.51 14.85 12.56
N PHE A 40 14.68 14.48 12.04
CA PHE A 40 15.12 13.09 11.93
C PHE A 40 16.65 13.01 12.00
N LYS A 41 17.16 11.80 12.20
CA LYS A 41 18.58 11.47 12.04
C LYS A 41 18.72 10.45 10.93
N THR A 42 19.68 10.61 10.02
CA THR A 42 20.00 9.57 9.04
C THR A 42 20.64 8.38 9.75
N ALA A 43 20.18 7.17 9.44
CA ALA A 43 20.74 5.94 10.02
C ALA A 43 22.18 5.72 9.53
N THR A 44 23.05 5.24 10.42
CA THR A 44 24.45 4.89 10.08
C THR A 44 24.58 3.46 9.55
N LYS A 45 23.55 2.64 9.74
CA LYS A 45 23.42 1.30 9.17
C LYS A 45 22.32 1.33 8.09
N PRO A 46 22.36 0.41 7.12
CA PRO A 46 21.31 0.28 6.10
C PRO A 46 19.96 -0.20 6.67
N TYR A 47 19.87 -0.48 7.97
CA TYR A 47 18.64 -0.87 8.64
C TYR A 47 18.43 -0.20 10.00
N VAL A 48 17.18 -0.20 10.46
CA VAL A 48 16.73 0.22 11.79
C VAL A 48 15.95 -0.92 12.43
N VAL A 49 16.28 -1.22 13.69
CA VAL A 49 15.57 -2.21 14.50
C VAL A 49 14.62 -1.48 15.43
N MET A 50 13.33 -1.82 15.39
CA MET A 50 12.32 -1.32 16.32
C MET A 50 11.68 -2.48 17.07
N ARG A 51 11.37 -2.25 18.34
CA ARG A 51 10.64 -3.19 19.21
C ARG A 51 9.54 -2.46 19.94
N ARG A 52 8.35 -3.04 19.98
CA ARG A 52 7.21 -2.53 20.75
C ARG A 52 6.14 -3.61 20.86
N GLY A 53 5.49 -3.70 22.01
CA GLY A 53 4.64 -4.84 22.32
C GLY A 53 5.44 -6.13 22.19
N GLU A 54 4.85 -7.11 21.51
CA GLU A 54 5.44 -8.43 21.28
C GLU A 54 6.21 -8.53 19.96
N VAL A 55 6.29 -7.43 19.20
CA VAL A 55 6.81 -7.42 17.83
C VAL A 55 8.20 -6.78 17.78
N ARG A 56 9.07 -7.39 16.97
CA ARG A 56 10.33 -6.79 16.50
C ARG A 56 10.28 -6.65 14.99
N VAL A 57 10.64 -5.46 14.52
CA VAL A 57 10.70 -5.10 13.09
C VAL A 57 12.10 -4.64 12.76
N VAL A 58 12.62 -5.08 11.62
CA VAL A 58 13.84 -4.54 11.01
C VAL A 58 13.48 -3.93 9.66
N VAL A 59 13.52 -2.60 9.60
CA VAL A 59 13.29 -1.84 8.36
C VAL A 59 14.63 -1.60 7.68
N VAL A 60 14.75 -1.86 6.39
CA VAL A 60 15.99 -1.78 5.61
C VAL A 60 15.79 -0.88 4.38
N ASN A 61 16.84 -0.15 4.00
CA ASN A 61 16.90 0.49 2.69
C ASN A 61 17.18 -0.56 1.60
N ASN A 62 17.51 -0.15 0.37
CA ASN A 62 17.74 -1.08 -0.74
C ASN A 62 19.20 -1.54 -0.87
N GLU A 63 20.04 -1.34 0.13
CA GLU A 63 21.40 -1.89 0.17
C GLU A 63 21.40 -3.37 0.58
N ALA A 64 22.47 -4.09 0.23
CA ALA A 64 22.69 -5.45 0.75
C ALA A 64 23.12 -5.38 2.21
N VAL A 65 22.74 -6.38 3.00
CA VAL A 65 23.19 -6.55 4.38
C VAL A 65 23.52 -8.01 4.59
N ASP A 66 24.67 -8.28 5.21
CA ASP A 66 25.05 -9.62 5.61
C ASP A 66 25.72 -9.55 6.98
N ASP A 67 24.89 -9.55 8.02
CA ASP A 67 25.32 -9.55 9.41
C ASP A 67 24.40 -10.44 10.27
N GLU A 68 24.67 -10.53 11.57
CA GLU A 68 23.87 -11.34 12.50
C GLU A 68 22.39 -10.92 12.59
N ILE A 69 22.05 -9.69 12.20
CA ILE A 69 20.70 -9.15 12.26
C ILE A 69 19.92 -9.45 10.98
N LEU A 70 20.59 -9.36 9.83
CA LEU A 70 20.04 -9.64 8.50
C LEU A 70 21.03 -10.49 7.69
N PRO A 71 21.12 -11.80 7.94
CA PRO A 71 22.05 -12.66 7.23
C PRO A 71 21.59 -12.86 5.77
N GLY A 72 22.48 -12.56 4.83
CA GLY A 72 22.26 -12.76 3.39
C GLY A 72 21.18 -11.89 2.74
N HIS A 73 20.79 -10.75 3.34
CA HIS A 73 19.81 -9.83 2.76
C HIS A 73 20.35 -9.18 1.48
N ARG A 74 19.62 -9.33 0.36
CA ARG A 74 20.11 -8.91 -0.96
C ARG A 74 19.83 -7.44 -1.24
N ALA A 75 20.75 -6.80 -1.95
CA ALA A 75 20.53 -5.48 -2.53
C ALA A 75 19.28 -5.44 -3.41
N GLY A 76 18.60 -4.29 -3.40
CA GLY A 76 17.37 -4.03 -4.13
C GLY A 76 16.09 -4.38 -3.38
N TYR A 77 16.16 -5.02 -2.21
CA TYR A 77 14.97 -5.32 -1.41
C TYR A 77 14.90 -4.37 -0.21
N SER A 78 13.93 -3.47 -0.21
CA SER A 78 13.71 -2.49 0.86
C SER A 78 12.44 -2.81 1.66
N GLY A 79 12.12 -2.02 2.68
CA GLY A 79 10.93 -2.21 3.50
C GLY A 79 11.25 -2.99 4.75
N ILE A 80 10.49 -4.04 5.07
CA ILE A 80 10.67 -4.83 6.30
C ILE A 80 11.45 -6.12 5.99
N ALA A 81 12.76 -6.11 6.21
CA ALA A 81 13.57 -7.31 6.03
C ALA A 81 13.28 -8.41 7.06
N SER A 82 12.92 -8.02 8.30
CA SER A 82 12.56 -8.98 9.34
C SER A 82 11.37 -8.54 10.17
N LEU A 83 10.44 -9.46 10.39
CA LEU A 83 9.30 -9.31 11.29
C LEU A 83 9.16 -10.58 12.15
N THR A 84 9.32 -10.42 13.47
CA THR A 84 9.26 -11.52 14.44
C THR A 84 8.31 -11.17 15.60
N HIS A 85 7.84 -12.19 16.30
CA HIS A 85 6.95 -12.09 17.46
C HIS A 85 7.55 -12.83 18.67
N THR A 86 7.14 -12.54 19.90
CA THR A 86 7.54 -13.28 21.11
C THR A 86 7.25 -14.78 20.98
N GLU A 87 6.05 -15.13 20.52
CA GLU A 87 5.64 -16.51 20.21
C GLU A 87 6.29 -17.12 18.95
N ARG A 88 6.90 -16.28 18.10
CA ARG A 88 7.58 -16.73 16.87
C ARG A 88 8.83 -15.90 16.61
N PRO A 89 9.99 -16.28 17.19
CA PRO A 89 11.23 -15.52 17.06
C PRO A 89 11.90 -15.67 15.69
N LYS A 90 11.34 -16.49 14.79
CA LYS A 90 11.79 -16.60 13.39
C LYS A 90 11.13 -15.52 12.54
N ASN A 91 11.91 -14.95 11.61
CA ASN A 91 11.39 -14.06 10.58
C ASN A 91 10.29 -14.76 9.75
N ILE A 92 9.19 -14.05 9.49
CA ILE A 92 8.15 -14.50 8.56
C ILE A 92 8.57 -14.32 7.09
N PHE A 93 9.49 -13.42 6.80
CA PHE A 93 9.94 -13.16 5.42
C PHE A 93 11.16 -14.00 5.04
N VAL A 94 11.32 -14.26 3.74
CA VAL A 94 12.52 -14.90 3.18
C VAL A 94 13.75 -14.06 3.54
N PRO A 95 14.78 -14.59 4.22
CA PRO A 95 15.90 -13.78 4.73
C PRO A 95 16.65 -12.96 3.67
N ALA A 96 16.73 -13.50 2.45
CA ALA A 96 17.39 -12.83 1.33
C ALA A 96 16.58 -11.66 0.73
N TYR A 97 15.30 -11.52 1.10
CA TYR A 97 14.35 -10.56 0.57
C TYR A 97 13.65 -9.80 1.71
N ALA A 98 12.60 -9.03 1.39
CA ALA A 98 11.85 -8.26 2.37
C ALA A 98 10.33 -8.42 2.24
N GLY A 99 9.63 -8.20 3.35
CA GLY A 99 8.22 -7.88 3.42
C GLY A 99 7.95 -6.40 3.15
N LEU A 100 6.75 -6.05 2.68
CA LEU A 100 6.40 -4.67 2.31
C LEU A 100 7.50 -4.03 1.43
N ASN A 101 8.09 -4.83 0.54
CA ASN A 101 9.14 -4.40 -0.36
C ASN A 101 8.56 -3.51 -1.44
N TYR A 102 8.98 -2.26 -1.49
CA TYR A 102 8.57 -1.33 -2.54
C TYR A 102 9.24 -1.74 -3.85
N GLU A 103 8.46 -2.42 -4.71
CA GLU A 103 9.01 -3.23 -5.79
C GLU A 103 8.95 -2.51 -7.13
N HIS A 104 7.78 -1.95 -7.46
CA HIS A 104 7.54 -1.41 -8.80
C HIS A 104 7.02 0.02 -8.79
N ILE A 105 7.46 0.77 -9.81
CA ILE A 105 6.78 1.98 -10.31
C ILE A 105 6.45 1.71 -11.79
N HIS A 106 5.21 1.96 -12.20
CA HIS A 106 4.79 1.80 -13.59
C HIS A 106 3.58 2.67 -13.94
N ASP A 107 3.34 2.85 -15.23
CA ASP A 107 2.11 3.41 -15.80
C ASP A 107 1.41 2.39 -16.74
N GLY A 108 1.84 1.12 -16.70
CA GLY A 108 1.31 0.08 -17.59
C GLY A 108 1.87 0.12 -19.01
N THR A 109 2.81 1.02 -19.33
CA THR A 109 3.59 0.93 -20.57
C THR A 109 4.72 -0.07 -20.44
N ARG A 110 5.07 -0.73 -21.54
CA ARG A 110 6.24 -1.60 -21.63
C ARG A 110 7.50 -0.77 -21.43
N ARG A 111 8.33 -1.21 -20.49
CA ARG A 111 9.64 -0.62 -20.16
C ARG A 111 10.63 -1.72 -19.86
N ASP A 112 11.90 -1.38 -19.88
CA ASP A 112 12.95 -2.27 -19.40
C ASP A 112 12.73 -2.63 -17.94
N ARG A 113 13.18 -3.83 -17.57
CA ARG A 113 12.99 -4.35 -16.21
C ARG A 113 13.54 -3.39 -15.16
N ASP A 114 14.73 -2.83 -15.34
CA ASP A 114 15.32 -1.94 -14.33
C ASP A 114 14.55 -0.63 -14.15
N VAL A 115 13.81 -0.18 -15.17
CA VAL A 115 12.89 0.98 -15.06
C VAL A 115 11.65 0.60 -14.25
N LEU A 116 11.08 -0.58 -14.47
CA LEU A 116 9.91 -1.04 -13.72
C LEU A 116 10.25 -1.36 -12.26
N PHE A 117 11.48 -1.82 -12.01
CA PHE A 117 12.04 -2.09 -10.67
C PHE A 117 12.88 -0.91 -10.15
N GLU A 118 12.66 0.31 -10.65
CA GLU A 118 13.45 1.48 -10.27
C GLU A 118 13.54 1.73 -8.75
N PRO A 119 12.51 1.44 -7.92
CA PRO A 119 12.65 1.47 -6.45
C PRO A 119 13.82 0.63 -5.91
N ARG A 120 14.14 -0.50 -6.56
CA ARG A 120 15.26 -1.37 -6.19
C ARG A 120 16.63 -0.81 -6.58
N ARG A 121 16.66 0.22 -7.43
CA ARG A 121 17.89 0.75 -8.05
C ARG A 121 18.24 2.13 -7.52
N ALA A 122 17.26 3.02 -7.40
CA ALA A 122 17.48 4.38 -6.91
C ALA A 122 17.76 4.38 -5.40
N PRO A 123 18.85 5.01 -4.91
CA PRO A 123 19.20 4.98 -3.49
C PRO A 123 18.07 5.45 -2.57
N MET A 124 17.98 4.85 -1.38
CA MET A 124 17.04 5.25 -0.34
C MET A 124 17.78 5.71 0.92
N GLU A 125 17.40 6.88 1.45
CA GLU A 125 17.86 7.37 2.74
C GLU A 125 16.95 6.83 3.86
N LEU A 126 17.54 6.11 4.82
CA LEU A 126 16.84 5.64 6.00
C LEU A 126 16.90 6.70 7.10
N ARG A 127 15.74 7.29 7.41
CA ARG A 127 15.58 8.37 8.39
C ARG A 127 14.97 7.82 9.68
N ILE A 128 15.60 8.09 10.81
CA ILE A 128 15.10 7.76 12.15
C ILE A 128 14.39 8.99 12.70
N VAL A 129 13.07 8.89 12.83
CA VAL A 129 12.21 9.98 13.34
C VAL A 129 12.02 9.86 14.85
N SER A 130 11.85 8.64 15.36
CA SER A 130 11.77 8.36 16.79
C SER A 130 12.16 6.89 17.07
N PRO A 131 12.26 6.46 18.34
CA PRO A 131 12.56 5.05 18.66
C PRO A 131 11.56 4.02 18.08
N HIS A 132 10.37 4.48 17.66
CA HIS A 132 9.31 3.65 17.10
C HIS A 132 8.85 4.14 15.73
N THR A 133 9.64 5.00 15.07
CA THR A 133 9.32 5.51 13.73
C THR A 133 10.58 5.67 12.91
N CYS A 134 10.59 5.08 11.72
CA CYS A 134 11.58 5.38 10.69
C CYS A 134 10.91 5.59 9.33
N GLU A 135 11.65 6.19 8.40
CA GLU A 135 11.18 6.48 7.05
C GLU A 135 12.23 6.05 6.03
N LEU A 136 11.80 5.45 4.93
CA LEU A 136 12.60 5.25 3.73
C LEU A 136 12.28 6.36 2.75
N TYR A 137 13.14 7.37 2.69
CA TYR A 137 13.04 8.45 1.72
C TYR A 137 13.76 8.06 0.43
N GLN A 138 13.10 8.27 -0.71
CA GLN A 138 13.67 8.13 -2.04
C GLN A 138 13.46 9.45 -2.79
N ALA A 139 14.57 10.10 -3.14
CA ALA A 139 14.59 11.29 -3.99
C ALA A 139 13.88 11.01 -5.33
N PRO A 140 13.47 12.04 -6.11
CA PRO A 140 12.82 11.84 -7.41
C PRO A 140 13.57 10.81 -8.26
N THR A 141 12.95 9.65 -8.51
CA THR A 141 13.64 8.54 -9.15
C THR A 141 14.10 8.91 -10.58
N PRO A 142 15.20 8.31 -11.09
CA PRO A 142 15.82 8.76 -12.34
C PRO A 142 14.87 8.81 -13.55
N THR A 143 14.03 7.81 -13.74
CA THR A 143 13.13 7.67 -14.89
C THR A 143 11.76 8.23 -14.59
N TRP A 144 11.12 7.77 -13.52
CA TRP A 144 9.74 8.16 -13.20
C TRP A 144 9.63 9.55 -12.59
N LYS A 145 10.74 10.14 -12.10
CA LYS A 145 10.76 11.42 -11.38
C LYS A 145 9.76 11.43 -10.21
N LEU A 146 9.53 10.27 -9.61
CA LEU A 146 8.64 10.12 -8.46
C LEU A 146 9.48 10.22 -7.19
N GLU A 147 9.27 11.27 -6.42
CA GLU A 147 9.80 11.33 -5.06
C GLU A 147 8.85 10.57 -4.14
N SER A 148 9.38 9.80 -3.21
CA SER A 148 8.55 9.04 -2.28
C SER A 148 9.18 8.91 -0.91
N VAL A 149 8.33 8.72 0.10
CA VAL A 149 8.74 8.33 1.43
C VAL A 149 7.78 7.27 1.97
N LEU A 150 8.35 6.21 2.55
CA LEU A 150 7.63 5.16 3.25
C LEU A 150 7.93 5.27 4.73
N ARG A 151 6.97 5.77 5.51
CA ARG A 151 7.07 5.85 6.97
C ARG A 151 6.55 4.57 7.60
N TYR A 152 7.35 3.95 8.46
CA TYR A 152 6.97 2.82 9.28
C TYR A 152 6.90 3.27 10.75
N HIS A 153 5.69 3.29 11.31
CA HIS A 153 5.45 3.58 12.72
C HIS A 153 4.99 2.33 13.45
N LEU A 154 5.76 1.90 14.46
CA LEU A 154 5.43 0.76 15.30
C LEU A 154 4.52 1.21 16.44
N LEU A 155 3.23 0.83 16.36
CA LEU A 155 2.17 1.21 17.30
C LEU A 155 2.34 0.52 18.67
N PRO A 156 1.70 1.03 19.74
CA PRO A 156 1.83 0.49 21.09
C PRO A 156 1.56 -1.01 21.22
N ASP A 157 0.60 -1.51 20.43
CA ASP A 157 0.18 -2.92 20.38
C ASP A 157 1.05 -3.80 19.45
N GLY A 158 2.09 -3.23 18.84
CA GLY A 158 2.98 -3.95 17.92
C GLY A 158 2.51 -3.96 16.47
N ALA A 159 1.33 -3.41 16.14
CA ALA A 159 0.95 -3.21 14.74
C ALA A 159 1.86 -2.17 14.06
N ILE A 160 2.11 -2.37 12.78
CA ILE A 160 2.96 -1.48 11.98
C ILE A 160 2.05 -0.63 11.12
N GLU A 161 2.04 0.69 11.31
CA GLU A 161 1.41 1.63 10.39
C GLU A 161 2.43 2.04 9.33
N MET A 162 2.14 1.76 8.06
CA MET A 162 2.92 2.23 6.93
C MET A 162 2.18 3.36 6.23
N THR A 163 2.82 4.52 6.11
CA THR A 163 2.34 5.66 5.31
C THR A 163 3.27 5.85 4.12
N LEU A 164 2.71 5.78 2.91
CA LEU A 164 3.35 6.29 1.71
C LEU A 164 2.96 7.76 1.55
N GLU A 165 3.93 8.61 1.24
CA GLU A 165 3.70 9.85 0.49
C GLU A 165 4.55 9.86 -0.76
N CYS A 166 3.99 10.32 -1.89
CA CYS A 166 4.76 10.50 -3.12
C CYS A 166 4.33 11.74 -3.91
N ILE A 167 5.29 12.30 -4.64
CA ILE A 167 5.13 13.50 -5.47
C ILE A 167 5.78 13.23 -6.83
N PRO A 168 5.01 13.21 -7.93
CA PRO A 168 5.56 13.14 -9.26
C PRO A 168 6.06 14.52 -9.68
N HIS A 169 7.36 14.63 -10.00
CA HIS A 169 8.01 15.90 -10.34
C HIS A 169 8.04 16.18 -11.85
N ALA A 170 7.58 15.25 -12.68
CA ALA A 170 7.51 15.43 -14.13
C ALA A 170 6.38 14.63 -14.79
N LYS A 171 6.05 14.97 -16.04
CA LYS A 171 5.06 14.28 -16.87
C LYS A 171 5.63 12.99 -17.51
N THR A 172 5.95 12.00 -16.69
CA THR A 172 6.63 10.75 -17.07
C THR A 172 5.71 9.54 -17.25
N PHE A 173 4.48 9.57 -16.72
CA PHE A 173 3.54 8.46 -16.78
C PHE A 173 2.57 8.66 -17.97
N THR A 174 2.83 7.95 -19.06
CA THR A 174 2.14 8.05 -20.36
C THR A 174 0.64 7.74 -20.27
N ASN A 175 0.23 6.75 -19.49
CA ASN A 175 -1.20 6.40 -19.34
C ASN A 175 -1.94 7.25 -18.28
N GLY A 176 -1.31 8.30 -17.74
CA GLY A 176 -1.98 9.25 -16.85
C GLY A 176 -2.21 8.78 -15.42
N TYR A 177 -1.60 7.67 -15.01
CA TYR A 177 -1.64 7.19 -13.62
C TYR A 177 -0.26 6.73 -13.13
N VAL A 178 -0.07 6.81 -11.81
CA VAL A 178 1.09 6.20 -11.11
C VAL A 178 0.64 4.88 -10.51
N GLY A 179 1.24 3.77 -10.93
CA GLY A 179 1.05 2.43 -10.38
C GLY A 179 2.23 2.01 -9.54
N LEU A 180 1.96 1.65 -8.28
CA LEU A 180 2.95 1.27 -7.27
C LEU A 180 2.65 -0.13 -6.73
N PHE A 181 3.69 -0.90 -6.44
CA PHE A 181 3.56 -2.29 -6.01
C PHE A 181 4.42 -2.59 -4.79
N TRP A 182 3.85 -3.30 -3.81
CA TRP A 182 4.58 -3.83 -2.65
C TRP A 182 4.49 -5.34 -2.62
N ALA A 183 5.65 -5.98 -2.51
CA ALA A 183 5.76 -7.42 -2.39
C ALA A 183 6.06 -7.83 -0.94
N SER A 184 5.47 -8.94 -0.47
CA SER A 184 5.88 -9.55 0.80
C SER A 184 6.19 -11.02 0.65
N TYR A 185 7.47 -11.37 0.55
CA TYR A 185 7.92 -12.75 0.33
C TYR A 185 7.93 -13.56 1.61
N ILE A 186 6.99 -14.50 1.75
CA ILE A 186 6.80 -15.29 2.96
C ILE A 186 7.72 -16.53 2.91
N ASP A 187 8.43 -16.78 4.00
CA ASP A 187 9.36 -17.91 4.12
C ASP A 187 8.62 -19.22 4.37
N ALA A 188 8.52 -20.04 3.32
CA ALA A 188 8.01 -21.42 3.33
C ALA A 188 6.78 -21.65 4.24
N PRO A 189 5.67 -20.90 4.08
CA PRO A 189 4.48 -21.12 4.90
C PRO A 189 3.81 -22.46 4.52
N PRO A 190 3.15 -23.15 5.47
CA PRO A 190 2.42 -24.37 5.18
C PRO A 190 1.27 -24.18 4.17
N SER A 191 0.70 -22.97 4.12
CA SER A 191 -0.27 -22.56 3.11
C SER A 191 0.21 -21.30 2.40
N LYS A 192 -0.02 -21.25 1.09
CA LYS A 192 0.30 -20.09 0.25
C LYS A 192 -0.83 -19.08 0.16
N ASP A 193 -1.99 -19.44 0.70
CA ASP A 193 -3.24 -18.75 0.48
C ASP A 193 -3.33 -17.45 1.28
N ILE A 194 -4.20 -16.57 0.80
CA ILE A 194 -4.69 -15.42 1.58
C ILE A 194 -6.20 -15.54 1.80
N PHE A 195 -6.70 -14.85 2.81
CA PHE A 195 -8.11 -14.81 3.16
C PHE A 195 -8.61 -13.37 3.18
N PHE A 196 -9.72 -13.10 2.51
CA PHE A 196 -10.35 -11.78 2.48
C PHE A 196 -11.87 -11.88 2.40
N ARG A 197 -12.57 -10.82 2.81
CA ARG A 197 -14.03 -10.71 2.70
C ARG A 197 -14.38 -10.26 1.29
N GLY A 198 -15.21 -11.03 0.58
CA GLY A 198 -15.52 -10.76 -0.82
C GLY A 198 -16.70 -11.53 -1.37
N ARG A 199 -16.90 -11.39 -2.68
CA ARG A 199 -17.93 -12.06 -3.49
C ARG A 199 -17.43 -12.29 -4.92
N PRO A 200 -18.05 -13.19 -5.71
CA PRO A 200 -17.72 -13.35 -7.12
C PRO A 200 -17.88 -12.03 -7.88
N GLN A 201 -16.99 -11.77 -8.84
CA GLN A 201 -16.98 -10.53 -9.62
C GLN A 201 -18.27 -10.35 -10.43
N ASP A 202 -18.79 -11.45 -10.98
CA ASP A 202 -19.93 -11.44 -11.91
C ASP A 202 -21.27 -11.60 -11.19
N GLU A 203 -21.27 -11.75 -9.86
CA GLU A 203 -22.45 -11.90 -9.02
C GLU A 203 -22.46 -10.86 -7.89
N LEU A 204 -22.62 -9.58 -8.25
CA LEU A 204 -22.55 -8.50 -7.26
C LEU A 204 -23.64 -8.57 -6.18
N GLN A 205 -24.73 -9.31 -6.39
CA GLN A 205 -25.78 -9.51 -5.39
C GLN A 205 -25.51 -10.67 -4.43
N SER A 206 -24.51 -11.51 -4.72
CA SER A 206 -24.17 -12.64 -3.86
C SER A 206 -23.68 -12.17 -2.48
N PRO A 207 -24.02 -12.92 -1.41
CA PRO A 207 -23.67 -12.53 -0.05
C PRO A 207 -22.15 -12.47 0.13
N VAL A 208 -21.70 -11.53 0.96
CA VAL A 208 -20.28 -11.40 1.30
C VAL A 208 -19.87 -12.56 2.20
N LYS A 209 -18.85 -13.31 1.76
CA LYS A 209 -18.28 -14.44 2.48
C LYS A 209 -16.78 -14.31 2.62
N TRP A 210 -16.20 -15.19 3.44
CA TRP A 210 -14.77 -15.41 3.42
C TRP A 210 -14.38 -16.08 2.10
N ILE A 211 -13.43 -15.47 1.41
CA ILE A 211 -12.81 -16.00 0.20
C ILE A 211 -11.42 -16.49 0.58
N ARG A 212 -11.14 -17.76 0.24
CA ARG A 212 -9.79 -18.31 0.21
C ARG A 212 -9.20 -17.97 -1.15
N GLY A 213 -8.31 -16.99 -1.19
CA GLY A 213 -7.58 -16.59 -2.39
C GLY A 213 -6.49 -17.59 -2.70
N ILE A 214 -6.64 -18.32 -3.81
CA ILE A 214 -5.62 -19.23 -4.34
C ILE A 214 -5.31 -18.78 -5.77
N THR A 215 -4.02 -18.63 -6.07
CA THR A 215 -3.53 -18.34 -7.42
C THR A 215 -2.82 -19.59 -7.95
N PRO A 216 -3.21 -20.11 -9.13
CA PRO A 216 -2.66 -21.37 -9.65
C PRO A 216 -1.21 -21.23 -10.10
N GLN A 217 -0.81 -20.03 -10.56
CA GLN A 217 0.52 -19.73 -11.05
C GLN A 217 0.79 -18.23 -10.90
N HIS A 218 2.06 -17.86 -10.78
CA HIS A 218 2.50 -16.47 -10.85
C HIS A 218 1.86 -15.75 -12.06
N GLY A 219 1.18 -14.64 -11.79
CA GLY A 219 0.53 -13.86 -12.84
C GLY A 219 -0.83 -14.39 -13.31
N VAL A 220 -1.41 -15.42 -12.69
CA VAL A 220 -2.72 -15.97 -13.09
C VAL A 220 -3.73 -15.81 -11.95
N LEU A 221 -4.86 -15.14 -12.23
CA LEU A 221 -5.91 -14.84 -11.24
C LEU A 221 -5.36 -14.21 -9.95
N ALA A 222 -4.29 -13.41 -10.08
CA ALA A 222 -3.44 -12.98 -8.98
C ALA A 222 -4.00 -11.77 -8.21
N THR A 223 -4.84 -10.94 -8.84
CA THR A 223 -5.27 -9.65 -8.30
C THR A 223 -6.76 -9.62 -7.98
N HIS A 224 -7.10 -9.24 -6.76
CA HIS A 224 -8.47 -9.03 -6.28
C HIS A 224 -8.74 -7.52 -6.18
N VAL A 225 -9.67 -7.03 -6.99
CA VAL A 225 -10.05 -5.60 -7.02
C VAL A 225 -11.19 -5.31 -6.04
N GLY A 226 -11.25 -4.09 -5.52
CA GLY A 226 -12.32 -3.71 -4.59
C GLY A 226 -13.69 -3.73 -5.26
N ALA A 227 -14.73 -4.06 -4.49
CA ALA A 227 -16.11 -4.05 -4.95
C ALA A 227 -16.58 -2.67 -5.44
N THR A 228 -15.93 -1.60 -4.99
CA THR A 228 -16.16 -0.20 -5.38
C THR A 228 -15.12 0.34 -6.37
N ASP A 229 -14.03 -0.39 -6.67
CA ASP A 229 -13.05 0.03 -7.65
C ASP A 229 -13.67 -0.02 -9.07
N ARG A 230 -13.76 1.15 -9.71
CA ARG A 230 -14.28 1.33 -11.07
C ARG A 230 -13.20 1.80 -12.05
N ARG A 231 -11.96 1.96 -11.60
CA ARG A 231 -10.87 2.51 -12.42
C ARG A 231 -10.55 1.58 -13.59
N LYS A 232 -10.41 2.16 -14.77
CA LYS A 232 -10.01 1.47 -16.00
C LYS A 232 -8.60 1.93 -16.37
N LEU A 233 -7.61 1.25 -15.81
CA LEU A 233 -6.20 1.56 -16.04
C LEU A 233 -5.73 0.94 -17.35
N ARG A 234 -5.38 1.80 -18.32
CA ARG A 234 -4.80 1.37 -19.59
C ARG A 234 -3.43 0.75 -19.36
N HIS A 235 -3.10 -0.27 -20.14
CA HIS A 235 -1.80 -0.90 -20.14
C HIS A 235 -1.56 -1.56 -21.50
N ASP A 236 -0.29 -1.73 -21.84
CA ASP A 236 0.12 -2.43 -23.06
C ASP A 236 -0.27 -3.90 -22.97
N LYS A 237 -0.63 -4.50 -24.11
CA LYS A 237 -1.06 -5.90 -24.17
C LYS A 237 0.03 -6.87 -23.69
N ASP A 238 1.28 -6.51 -23.90
CA ASP A 238 2.48 -7.26 -23.52
C ASP A 238 3.20 -6.65 -22.29
N PHE A 239 2.47 -5.91 -21.45
CA PHE A 239 3.03 -5.35 -20.22
C PHE A 239 3.62 -6.45 -19.32
N PRO A 240 4.90 -6.35 -18.90
CA PRO A 240 5.64 -7.50 -18.36
C PRO A 240 5.31 -7.83 -16.90
N LEU A 241 4.75 -6.90 -16.11
CA LEU A 241 4.38 -7.17 -14.72
C LEU A 241 2.99 -7.84 -14.67
N THR A 242 2.96 -9.14 -14.88
CA THR A 242 1.73 -9.93 -15.03
C THR A 242 0.81 -9.82 -13.80
N LEU A 243 1.37 -9.65 -12.60
CA LEU A 243 0.63 -9.45 -11.35
C LEU A 243 -0.19 -8.14 -11.31
N ALA A 244 0.13 -7.12 -12.12
CA ALA A 244 -0.56 -5.83 -12.02
C ALA A 244 -2.00 -5.87 -12.56
N PHE A 245 -2.25 -6.68 -13.60
CA PHE A 245 -3.50 -6.65 -14.37
C PHE A 245 -4.21 -7.99 -14.50
N ASN A 246 -3.63 -9.11 -14.04
CA ASN A 246 -4.31 -10.40 -14.04
C ASN A 246 -5.29 -10.55 -12.87
N ARG A 247 -6.55 -10.20 -13.14
CA ARG A 247 -7.63 -10.20 -12.15
C ARG A 247 -8.16 -11.59 -11.87
N SER A 248 -8.46 -11.84 -10.61
CA SER A 248 -9.21 -13.01 -10.15
C SER A 248 -10.70 -12.91 -10.48
N HIS A 249 -11.45 -13.98 -10.23
CA HIS A 249 -12.92 -14.01 -10.30
C HIS A 249 -13.61 -13.40 -9.08
N TYR A 250 -12.88 -12.72 -8.18
CA TYR A 250 -13.43 -12.18 -6.94
C TYR A 250 -13.19 -10.69 -6.80
N ARG A 251 -14.11 -10.04 -6.09
CA ARG A 251 -13.94 -8.67 -5.60
C ARG A 251 -14.01 -8.66 -4.08
N TYR A 252 -13.03 -8.01 -3.44
CA TYR A 252 -13.04 -7.83 -2.00
C TYR A 252 -14.05 -6.73 -1.62
N THR A 253 -14.71 -6.85 -0.48
CA THR A 253 -15.66 -5.84 0.03
C THR A 253 -15.11 -5.07 1.22
N GLU A 254 -14.10 -5.62 1.88
CA GLU A 254 -13.37 -4.96 2.96
C GLU A 254 -11.89 -4.90 2.56
N PRO A 255 -11.23 -3.74 2.65
CA PRO A 255 -9.86 -3.55 2.16
C PRO A 255 -8.85 -4.10 3.16
N TRP A 256 -8.89 -5.40 3.39
CA TRP A 256 -7.91 -6.11 4.21
C TRP A 256 -7.90 -7.59 3.86
N TYR A 257 -6.78 -8.23 4.16
CA TYR A 257 -6.61 -9.67 4.01
C TYR A 257 -5.56 -10.17 5.00
N TYR A 258 -5.47 -11.49 5.17
CA TYR A 258 -4.40 -12.10 5.95
C TYR A 258 -3.98 -13.43 5.35
N GLY A 259 -2.74 -13.83 5.63
CA GLY A 259 -2.24 -15.18 5.42
C GLY A 259 -1.77 -15.78 6.75
N VAL A 260 -1.58 -17.09 6.80
CA VAL A 260 -1.18 -17.82 8.01
C VAL A 260 0.11 -18.59 7.76
N SER A 261 1.08 -18.44 8.66
CA SER A 261 2.35 -19.17 8.65
C SER A 261 2.76 -19.53 10.07
N ALA A 262 3.05 -20.81 10.33
CA ALA A 262 3.57 -21.31 11.60
C ALA A 262 2.81 -20.78 12.85
N ASN A 263 1.49 -21.01 12.90
CA ASN A 263 0.56 -20.56 13.96
C ASN A 263 0.44 -19.03 14.14
N MET A 264 1.00 -18.25 13.22
CA MET A 264 0.88 -16.80 13.22
C MET A 264 0.09 -16.35 12.00
N ALA A 265 -0.68 -15.28 12.13
CA ALA A 265 -1.31 -14.59 11.02
C ALA A 265 -0.58 -13.28 10.75
N LEU A 266 -0.38 -12.97 9.47
CA LEU A 266 0.02 -11.64 9.01
C LEU A 266 -1.16 -11.02 8.26
N ALA A 267 -1.73 -9.96 8.82
CA ALA A 267 -2.84 -9.22 8.24
C ALA A 267 -2.37 -7.88 7.69
N PHE A 268 -2.84 -7.52 6.51
CA PHE A 268 -2.67 -6.20 5.91
C PHE A 268 -4.04 -5.50 5.79
N MET A 269 -4.14 -4.30 6.34
CA MET A 269 -5.37 -3.52 6.44
C MET A 269 -5.16 -2.14 5.83
N PHE A 270 -6.08 -1.68 4.99
CA PHE A 270 -5.91 -0.46 4.21
C PHE A 270 -7.06 0.51 4.44
N ARG A 271 -6.83 1.81 4.23
CA ARG A 271 -7.93 2.78 4.19
C ARG A 271 -8.82 2.49 2.98
N PRO A 272 -10.16 2.53 3.11
CA PRO A 272 -11.05 2.29 1.97
C PRO A 272 -10.83 3.26 0.80
N GLN A 273 -10.51 4.53 1.05
CA GLN A 273 -10.30 5.54 0.00
C GLN A 273 -9.06 5.28 -0.86
N ASP A 274 -8.07 4.56 -0.34
CA ASP A 274 -6.85 4.27 -1.09
C ASP A 274 -7.10 3.25 -2.22
N GLN A 275 -8.23 2.53 -2.16
CA GLN A 275 -8.68 1.56 -3.16
C GLN A 275 -7.55 0.62 -3.62
N VAL A 276 -6.76 0.07 -2.70
CA VAL A 276 -5.66 -0.81 -3.06
C VAL A 276 -6.14 -2.05 -3.84
N ARG A 277 -5.26 -2.70 -4.60
CA ARG A 277 -5.58 -4.03 -5.15
C ARG A 277 -4.81 -5.09 -4.39
N ILE A 278 -5.52 -6.04 -3.79
CA ILE A 278 -4.91 -7.18 -3.12
C ILE A 278 -4.31 -8.08 -4.20
N THR A 279 -3.06 -8.49 -4.05
CA THR A 279 -2.36 -9.29 -5.04
C THR A 279 -1.62 -10.43 -4.36
N GLN A 280 -1.43 -11.54 -5.06
CA GLN A 280 -0.65 -12.65 -4.54
C GLN A 280 0.07 -13.40 -5.64
N SER A 281 1.12 -14.10 -5.26
CA SER A 281 1.87 -15.00 -6.12
C SER A 281 2.20 -16.28 -5.35
N PRO A 282 2.03 -17.48 -5.92
CA PRO A 282 2.33 -18.73 -5.23
C PRO A 282 3.84 -19.05 -5.21
N SER A 283 4.64 -18.23 -5.88
CA SER A 283 6.08 -18.44 -6.06
C SER A 283 6.90 -17.15 -6.11
N GLY A 284 6.39 -16.05 -5.55
CA GLY A 284 7.00 -14.72 -5.72
C GLY A 284 8.39 -14.61 -5.09
N GLY A 285 8.64 -15.33 -4.00
CA GLY A 285 9.94 -15.42 -3.33
C GLY A 285 10.73 -16.71 -3.65
N GLY A 286 10.29 -17.48 -4.66
CA GLY A 286 10.78 -18.82 -4.95
C GLY A 286 9.69 -19.89 -4.87
N LYS A 287 10.01 -21.14 -5.25
CA LYS A 287 9.04 -22.24 -5.42
C LYS A 287 8.12 -22.44 -4.21
N ASP A 288 8.66 -22.35 -3.00
CA ASP A 288 7.93 -22.59 -1.75
C ASP A 288 7.59 -21.31 -1.00
N ASN A 289 7.97 -20.15 -1.54
CA ASN A 289 7.84 -18.85 -0.91
C ASN A 289 6.81 -18.00 -1.68
N PRO A 290 5.54 -17.97 -1.25
CA PRO A 290 4.56 -17.11 -1.87
C PRO A 290 4.87 -15.63 -1.60
N ALA A 291 4.21 -14.76 -2.34
CA ALA A 291 4.21 -13.33 -2.05
C ALA A 291 2.78 -12.87 -1.76
N TRP A 292 2.63 -12.15 -0.64
CA TRP A 292 1.39 -11.54 -0.17
C TRP A 292 1.48 -10.03 -0.38
N ASP A 293 0.86 -9.57 -1.46
CA ASP A 293 1.21 -8.32 -2.12
C ASP A 293 0.03 -7.35 -2.17
N PHE A 294 0.31 -6.10 -2.50
CA PHE A 294 -0.75 -5.17 -2.87
C PHE A 294 -0.25 -4.09 -3.83
N GLN A 295 -1.20 -3.40 -4.44
CA GLN A 295 -0.96 -2.34 -5.41
C GLN A 295 -1.69 -1.07 -5.00
N TYR A 296 -1.07 0.07 -5.24
CA TYR A 296 -1.68 1.40 -5.11
C TYR A 296 -1.64 2.11 -6.45
N PHE A 297 -2.70 2.86 -6.76
CA PHE A 297 -2.81 3.62 -8.00
C PHE A 297 -3.28 5.05 -7.73
N ALA A 298 -2.48 6.02 -8.13
CA ALA A 298 -2.89 7.41 -8.25
C ALA A 298 -3.34 7.68 -9.69
N ASP A 299 -4.64 7.68 -9.93
CA ASP A 299 -5.24 7.94 -11.25
C ASP A 299 -5.32 9.44 -11.53
N ASN A 300 -5.26 9.82 -12.82
CA ASN A 300 -5.23 11.21 -13.29
C ASN A 300 -4.23 12.09 -12.52
N TYR A 301 -2.98 11.61 -12.43
CA TYR A 301 -1.99 12.25 -11.58
C TYR A 301 -1.65 13.67 -12.05
N LYS A 302 -1.25 14.54 -11.12
CA LYS A 302 -0.78 15.90 -11.39
C LYS A 302 0.64 16.07 -10.89
N VAL A 303 1.48 16.68 -11.73
CA VAL A 303 2.86 17.04 -11.34
C VAL A 303 2.84 18.01 -10.16
N GLY A 304 3.68 17.74 -9.17
CA GLY A 304 3.76 18.52 -7.92
C GLY A 304 2.65 18.23 -6.91
N GLN A 305 1.64 17.42 -7.25
CA GLN A 305 0.61 17.01 -6.30
C GLN A 305 1.11 15.86 -5.43
N ARG A 306 0.93 15.98 -4.11
CA ARG A 306 1.19 14.88 -3.17
C ARG A 306 0.05 13.87 -3.17
N TYR A 307 0.42 12.60 -3.19
CA TYR A 307 -0.47 11.46 -2.98
C TYR A 307 -0.09 10.76 -1.67
N GLN A 308 -1.06 10.10 -1.04
CA GLN A 308 -0.86 9.41 0.23
C GLN A 308 -1.65 8.11 0.27
N MET A 309 -1.04 7.07 0.83
CA MET A 309 -1.68 5.80 1.19
C MET A 309 -1.30 5.45 2.63
N VAL A 310 -2.25 4.95 3.41
CA VAL A 310 -1.97 4.48 4.78
C VAL A 310 -2.51 3.06 4.94
N MET A 311 -1.69 2.21 5.54
CA MET A 311 -2.05 0.82 5.84
C MET A 311 -1.51 0.40 7.21
N ARG A 312 -2.08 -0.65 7.78
CA ARG A 312 -1.57 -1.30 9.00
C ARG A 312 -1.30 -2.78 8.77
N ALA A 313 -0.16 -3.27 9.25
CA ALA A 313 0.17 -4.68 9.30
C ALA A 313 0.08 -5.16 10.75
N LEU A 314 -0.56 -6.30 10.98
CA LEU A 314 -0.64 -6.97 12.28
C LEU A 314 -0.06 -8.38 12.15
N TYR A 315 0.90 -8.72 13.00
CA TYR A 315 1.49 -10.05 13.09
C TYR A 315 1.23 -10.62 14.49
N THR A 316 0.38 -11.63 14.57
CA THR A 316 -0.23 -12.08 15.83
C THR A 316 -0.51 -13.58 15.80
N PRO A 317 -0.61 -14.27 16.95
CA PRO A 317 -1.03 -15.66 17.00
C PRO A 317 -2.36 -15.88 16.27
N PHE A 318 -2.45 -16.96 15.51
CA PHE A 318 -3.63 -17.31 14.74
C PHE A 318 -4.43 -18.41 15.42
N GLU A 319 -5.71 -18.13 15.66
CA GLU A 319 -6.66 -19.10 16.21
C GLU A 319 -7.77 -19.42 15.20
N SER A 320 -8.35 -18.40 14.58
CA SER A 320 -9.53 -18.54 13.71
C SER A 320 -9.76 -17.28 12.85
N ALA A 321 -10.59 -17.41 11.83
CA ALA A 321 -11.02 -16.26 11.03
C ALA A 321 -11.80 -15.24 11.88
N GLU A 322 -12.60 -15.72 12.83
CA GLU A 322 -13.36 -14.90 13.77
C GLU A 322 -12.44 -14.12 14.71
N GLN A 323 -11.36 -14.75 15.21
CA GLN A 323 -10.32 -14.06 15.97
C GLN A 323 -9.66 -12.96 15.12
N MET A 324 -9.29 -13.26 13.87
CA MET A 324 -8.73 -12.25 12.96
C MET A 324 -9.68 -11.07 12.73
N GLN A 325 -11.00 -11.28 12.65
CA GLN A 325 -11.95 -10.17 12.54
C GLN A 325 -11.94 -9.27 13.77
N ARG A 326 -11.91 -9.87 14.97
CA ARG A 326 -11.90 -9.14 16.25
C ARG A 326 -10.62 -8.34 16.43
N VAL A 327 -9.46 -8.98 16.31
CA VAL A 327 -8.16 -8.33 16.59
C VAL A 327 -7.82 -7.24 15.56
N THR A 328 -8.32 -7.36 14.33
CA THR A 328 -8.11 -6.31 13.30
C THR A 328 -9.13 -5.18 13.36
N GLN A 329 -10.25 -5.34 14.09
CA GLN A 329 -11.37 -4.41 14.05
C GLN A 329 -10.96 -2.97 14.39
N GLY A 330 -10.27 -2.77 15.53
CA GLY A 330 -9.84 -1.44 15.96
C GLY A 330 -8.91 -0.75 14.97
N HIS A 331 -8.00 -1.49 14.32
CA HIS A 331 -7.13 -0.95 13.28
C HIS A 331 -7.91 -0.57 12.02
N ARG A 332 -8.86 -1.41 11.59
CA ARG A 332 -9.71 -1.13 10.43
C ARG A 332 -10.61 0.09 10.66
N GLU A 333 -11.13 0.27 11.87
CA GLU A 333 -11.90 1.45 12.25
C GLU A 333 -11.05 2.72 12.32
N ALA A 334 -9.82 2.63 12.86
CA ALA A 334 -8.90 3.76 12.88
C ALA A 334 -8.52 4.24 11.46
N LEU A 335 -8.31 3.30 10.53
CA LEU A 335 -8.04 3.61 9.12
C LEU A 335 -9.24 4.26 8.41
N ARG A 336 -10.48 3.96 8.83
CA ARG A 336 -11.69 4.62 8.31
C ARG A 336 -11.87 6.04 8.85
N ARG A 337 -11.56 6.27 10.13
CA ARG A 337 -11.75 7.58 10.78
C ARG A 337 -10.82 8.67 10.23
N ARG A 338 -9.58 8.33 9.85
CA ARG A 338 -8.64 9.24 9.17
C ARG A 338 -9.05 9.67 7.74
N HIS A 339 -10.30 9.47 7.37
CA HIS A 339 -10.94 10.02 6.16
C HIS A 339 -11.90 11.18 6.52
N GLN A 340 -12.28 11.33 7.78
CA GLN A 340 -13.30 12.28 8.25
C GLN A 340 -12.71 13.45 9.06
N GLU A 341 -11.38 13.44 9.23
CA GLU A 341 -10.55 14.49 9.81
C GLU A 341 -9.50 14.88 8.76
#